data_AF-A0A7C1U064-F1
#
_entry.id   AF-A0A7C1U064-F1
#
_cell.length_a   1.000
_cell.length_b   1.000
_cell.length_c   1.000
_cell.angle_alpha   90.00
_cell.angle_beta   90.00
_cell.angle_gamma   90.00
#
_symmetry.space_group_name_H-M   'P 1'
#
loop_
_entity.id
_entity.type
_entity.pdbx_description
1 polymer ?
#
loop_
_entity_poly.entity_id
_entity_poly.type
_entity_poly.pdbx_seq_one_letter_code
_entity_poly.pdbx_strand_id
1 'polypeptide(L)' 'MESIKISSKVDKAVWDELKLLAQETHSSVAGLLTEAIAEYVRRKRVRPEVLEHLERSMDENEELGRRLAE' A
#
# COMPACT_ATOMS: atom_id res chain seq x y z
N MET A 1 -18.54 11.76 2.16
CA MET A 1 -17.36 11.52 1.31
C MET A 1 -17.76 11.70 -0.13
N GLU A 2 -17.00 12.48 -0.89
CA GLU A 2 -17.25 12.66 -2.32
C GLU A 2 -16.80 11.40 -3.07
N SER A 3 -17.67 10.85 -3.92
CA SER A 3 -17.39 9.63 -4.68
C SER A 3 -17.12 9.97 -6.13
N ILE A 4 -16.01 9.45 -6.68
CA ILE A 4 -15.61 9.69 -8.06
C ILE A 4 -15.90 8.41 -8.86
N LYS A 5 -16.68 8.52 -9.94
CA LYS A 5 -16.89 7.41 -10.87
C LYS A 5 -15.66 7.25 -11.75
N ILE A 6 -15.06 6.07 -11.70
CA ILE A 6 -13.94 5.70 -12.57
C ILE A 6 -14.39 4.64 -13.57
N SER A 7 -13.90 4.73 -14.81
CA SER A 7 -14.04 3.67 -15.80
C SER A 7 -12.64 3.12 -16.08
N SER A 8 -12.45 1.81 -15.86
CA SER A 8 -11.18 1.14 -16.13
C SER A 8 -11.43 -0.30 -16.58
N LYS A 9 -10.49 -0.85 -17.35
CA LYS A 9 -10.52 -2.27 -17.72
C LYS A 9 -9.85 -3.07 -16.62
N VAL A 10 -10.50 -4.16 -16.21
CA VAL A 10 -9.97 -5.13 -15.25
C VAL A 10 -10.07 -6.50 -15.89
N ASP A 11 -9.12 -7.38 -15.58
CA ASP A 11 -9.18 -8.77 -16.01
C ASP A 11 -10.47 -9.44 -15.49
N LYS A 12 -11.08 -10.29 -16.31
CA LYS A 12 -12.34 -10.94 -15.98
C LYS A 12 -12.21 -11.87 -14.76
N ALA A 13 -11.13 -12.64 -14.68
CA ALA A 13 -10.92 -13.56 -13.56
C ALA A 13 -10.79 -12.78 -12.25
N VAL A 14 -10.00 -11.70 -12.24
CA VAL A 14 -9.85 -10.82 -11.08
C VAL A 14 -11.17 -10.17 -10.68
N TRP A 15 -11.98 -9.75 -11.65
CA TRP A 15 -13.31 -9.20 -11.39
C TRP A 15 -14.27 -10.22 -10.78
N ASP A 16 -14.22 -11.46 -11.24
CA ASP A 16 -15.05 -12.55 -10.72
C ASP A 16 -14.66 -12.91 -9.28
N GLU A 17 -13.36 -12.96 -8.97
CA GLU A 17 -12.86 -13.14 -7.59
C GLU A 17 -13.29 -12.01 -6.66
N LEU A 18 -13.19 -10.75 -7.10
CA LEU A 18 -13.61 -9.60 -6.30
C LEU A 18 -15.11 -9.65 -5.95
N LYS A 19 -15.95 -10.11 -6.89
CA LYS A 19 -17.39 -10.29 -6.64
C LYS A 19 -17.66 -11.40 -5.63
N LEU A 20 -16.93 -12.52 -5.71
CA LEU A 20 -17.04 -13.60 -4.73
C LEU A 20 -16.65 -13.10 -3.34
N LEU A 21 -15.52 -12.41 -3.23
CA LEU A 21 -15.07 -11.84 -1.96
C LEU A 21 -16.08 -10.83 -1.38
N ALA A 22 -16.69 -10.01 -2.23
CA ALA A 22 -17.75 -9.09 -1.81
C ALA A 22 -18.99 -9.83 -1.27
N GLN A 23 -19.35 -10.97 -1.87
CA GLN A 23 -20.45 -11.82 -1.38
C GLN A 23 -20.10 -12.47 -0.03
N GLU A 24 -18.91 -13.03 0.10
CA GLU A 24 -18.43 -13.69 1.32
C GLU A 24 -18.35 -12.72 2.51
N THR A 25 -17.92 -11.49 2.25
CA THR A 25 -17.76 -10.44 3.27
C THR A 25 -19.01 -9.60 3.48
N HIS A 26 -20.14 -9.95 2.84
CA HIS A 26 -21.39 -9.18 2.83
C HIS A 26 -21.20 -7.68 2.55
N SER A 27 -20.20 -7.36 1.72
CA SER A 27 -19.77 -5.99 1.44
C SER A 27 -20.08 -5.62 0.00
N SER A 28 -20.21 -4.32 -0.26
CA SER A 28 -20.40 -3.85 -1.64
C SER A 28 -19.08 -3.90 -2.41
N VAL A 29 -19.14 -4.24 -3.70
CA VAL A 29 -17.96 -4.23 -4.59
C VAL A 29 -17.29 -2.86 -4.63
N ALA A 30 -18.07 -1.77 -4.60
CA ALA A 30 -17.54 -0.41 -4.57
C ALA A 30 -16.80 -0.08 -3.26
N GLY A 31 -17.29 -0.57 -2.12
CA GLY A 31 -16.61 -0.44 -0.83
C GLY A 31 -15.29 -1.20 -0.82
N LEU A 32 -15.32 -2.46 -1.24
CA LEU A 32 -14.14 -3.33 -1.33
C LEU A 32 -13.08 -2.74 -2.28
N LEU A 33 -13.50 -2.16 -3.41
CA LEU A 33 -12.59 -1.49 -4.35
C LEU A 33 -11.97 -0.24 -3.72
N THR A 34 -12.74 0.53 -2.96
CA THR A 34 -12.25 1.73 -2.25
C THR A 34 -11.17 1.34 -1.23
N GLU A 35 -11.41 0.28 -0.46
CA GLU A 35 -10.46 -0.26 0.51
C GLU A 35 -9.18 -0.77 -0.17
N ALA A 36 -9.33 -1.55 -1.24
CA ALA A 36 -8.20 -2.08 -2.00
C ALA A 36 -7.31 -0.97 -2.59
N ILE A 37 -7.91 0.08 -3.16
CA ILE A 37 -7.17 1.24 -3.68
C ILE A 37 -6.43 1.96 -2.54
N ALA A 38 -7.10 2.21 -1.42
CA ALA A 38 -6.49 2.88 -0.27
C ALA A 38 -5.31 2.08 0.31
N GLU A 39 -5.48 0.76 0.43
CA GLU A 39 -4.42 -0.13 0.88
C GLU A 39 -3.23 -0.16 -0.09
N TYR A 40 -3.50 -0.26 -1.39
CA TYR A 40 -2.45 -0.27 -2.41
C TYR A 40 -1.63 1.03 -2.38
N VAL A 41 -2.28 2.19 -2.30
CA VAL A 41 -1.60 3.49 -2.19
C VAL A 41 -0.75 3.55 -0.92
N ARG A 42 -1.29 3.12 0.22
CA ARG A 42 -0.55 3.08 1.49
C ARG A 42 0.70 2.22 1.38
N ARG A 43 0.56 0.97 0.92
CA ARG A 43 1.70 0.03 0.74
C ARG A 43 2.75 0.59 -0.22
N LYS A 44 2.32 1.26 -1.30
CA LYS A 44 3.24 1.86 -2.27
C LYS A 44 3.98 3.09 -1.75
N ARG A 45 3.40 3.85 -0.82
CA ARG A 45 4.05 5.02 -0.17
C ARG A 45 4.93 4.65 1.02
N VAL A 46 4.54 3.65 1.79
CA VAL A 46 5.36 3.11 2.90
C VAL A 46 6.72 2.59 2.39
N ARG A 47 6.77 2.00 1.19
CA ARG A 47 8.03 1.43 0.66
C ARG A 47 9.14 2.49 0.49
N PRO A 48 8.89 3.67 -0.08
CA PRO A 48 9.81 4.81 -0.05
C PRO A 48 10.19 5.28 1.35
N GLU A 49 9.23 5.48 2.25
CA GLU A 49 9.48 6.03 3.60
C GLU A 49 10.35 5.09 4.45
N VAL A 50 10.13 3.78 4.33
CA VAL A 50 10.94 2.76 5.01
C VAL A 50 12.37 2.72 4.44
N LEU A 51 12.53 2.87 3.12
CA LEU A 51 13.87 2.95 2.51
C LEU A 51 14.63 4.19 3.01
N GLU A 52 13.97 5.34 3.07
CA GLU A 52 14.58 6.58 3.59
C GLU A 52 15.00 6.43 5.06
N HIS A 53 14.17 5.78 5.89
CA HIS A 53 14.54 5.50 7.28
C HIS A 53 15.72 4.54 7.40
N LEU A 54 15.77 3.50 6.57
CA LEU A 54 16.88 2.56 6.58
C LEU A 54 18.20 3.22 6.14
N GLU A 55 18.18 4.05 5.10
CA GLU A 55 19.34 4.84 4.66
C GLU A 55 19.83 5.75 5.78
N ARG A 56 18.91 6.49 6.44
CA ARG A 56 19.25 7.36 7.57
C ARG A 56 19.86 6.58 8.74
N SER A 57 19.30 5.43 9.10
CA SER A 57 19.85 4.59 10.17
C SER A 57 21.22 4.01 9.83
N MET A 58 21.49 3.74 8.55
CA MET A 58 22.82 3.32 8.10
C MET A 58 23.83 4.47 8.25
N ASP A 59 23.50 5.69 7.82
CA ASP A 59 24.35 6.87 7.96
C ASP A 59 24.64 7.20 9.44
N GLU A 60 23.61 7.15 10.28
CA GLU A 60 23.72 7.36 11.74
C GLU A 60 24.62 6.30 12.39
N ASN A 61 24.49 5.03 12.00
CA ASN A 61 25.34 3.96 12.50
C ASN A 61 26.79 4.09 12.02
N GLU A 62 27.02 4.50 10.77
CA GLU A 62 28.36 4.74 10.24
C GLU A 62 29.06 5.86 11.02
N GLU A 63 28.34 6.95 11.29
CA GLU A 63 28.82 8.07 12.10
C GLU A 63 29.11 7.67 13.55
N LEU A 64 28.23 6.88 14.17
CA LEU A 64 28.47 6.32 15.50
C LEU A 64 29.68 5.40 15.53
N GLY A 65 29.85 4.55 14.50
CA GLY A 65 31.00 3.68 14.35
C GLY A 65 32.32 4.45 14.24
N ARG A 66 32.35 5.55 13.49
CA ARG A 66 33.51 6.45 13.42
C ARG A 66 33.87 7.02 14.80
N ARG A 67 32.88 7.55 15.52
CA ARG A 67 33.10 8.20 16.82
C ARG A 67 33.52 7.23 17.93
N LEU A 68 33.14 5.96 17.86
CA LEU A 68 33.50 4.95 18.84
C LEU A 68 34.87 4.30 18.59
N ALA A 69 35.42 4.47 17.38
CA ALA A 69 36.74 3.97 17.01
C ALA A 69 37.89 4.96 17.31
N GLU A 70 37.56 6.21 17.67
CA GLU A 70 38.46 7.24 18.21
C GLU A 70 38.55 7.16 19.75
#